data_AF-A0A8T3BKA2-F1
#
_entry.id   AF-A0A8T3BKA2-F1
#
_cell.length_a   1.000
_cell.length_b   1.000
_cell.length_c   1.000
_cell.angle_alpha   90.00
_cell.angle_beta   90.00
_cell.angle_gamma   90.00
#
_symmetry.space_group_name_H-M   'P 1'
#
loop_
_entity.id
_entity.type
_entity.pdbx_description
1 polymer ?
#
loop_
_entity_poly.entity_id
_entity_poly.type
_entity_poly.pdbx_seq_one_letter_code
_entity_poly.pdbx_strand_id
1 'polypeptide(L)' 'MTKEFNSKMWVCVSKNFDVKKVIADMLEYLKKERPCFETLGALQGGLKEEVMSKQFLLMLDDIWEEEDEEK' A
#
# COMPACT_ATOMS: atom_id res chain seq x y z
N MET A 1 -18.70 -2.48 -17.28
CA MET A 1 -18.08 -3.13 -16.10
C MET A 1 -17.11 -2.18 -15.38
N THR A 2 -17.51 -0.94 -15.07
CA THR A 2 -16.55 0.10 -14.59
C THR A 2 -17.07 0.88 -13.39
N LYS A 3 -18.00 0.31 -12.62
CA LYS A 3 -18.74 1.03 -11.59
C LYS A 3 -18.74 0.30 -10.24
N GLU A 4 -17.62 -0.27 -9.79
CA GLU A 4 -17.62 -1.05 -8.53
C GLU A 4 -16.45 -0.79 -7.57
N PHE A 5 -15.49 0.07 -7.90
CA PHE A 5 -14.44 0.47 -6.94
C PHE A 5 -14.35 1.99 -6.87
N ASN A 6 -14.90 2.56 -5.80
CA ASN A 6 -14.87 4.01 -5.55
C ASN A 6 -13.45 4.50 -5.21
N SER A 7 -12.55 3.61 -4.82
CA SER A 7 -11.16 3.90 -4.52
C SER A 7 -10.24 2.99 -5.33
N LYS A 8 -9.36 3.57 -6.15
CA LYS A 8 -8.35 2.85 -6.92
C LYS A 8 -6.99 3.33 -6.45
N MET A 9 -6.15 2.41 -5.99
CA MET A 9 -4.86 2.73 -5.43
C MET A 9 -3.77 2.03 -6.25
N TRP A 10 -2.81 2.81 -6.71
CA TRP A 10 -1.63 2.33 -7.42
C TRP A 10 -0.43 2.50 -6.51
N VAL A 11 0.24 1.40 -6.19
CA VAL A 11 1.43 1.45 -5.33
C VAL A 11 2.59 0.82 -6.07
N CYS A 12 3.65 1.60 -6.26
CA CYS A 12 4.89 1.13 -6.86
C CYS A 12 5.71 0.43 -5.77
N VAL A 13 5.95 -0.87 -5.96
CA VAL A 13 6.80 -1.67 -5.09
C VAL A 13 8.16 -1.77 -5.78
N SER A 14 9.03 -0.80 -5.55
CA SER A 14 10.39 -0.82 -6.12
C SER A 14 11.27 -1.91 -5.49
N LYS A 15 12.40 -2.26 -6.13
CA LYS A 15 13.42 -3.20 -5.60
C LYS A 15 13.80 -2.98 -4.13
N ASN A 16 13.88 -1.72 -3.68
CA ASN A 16 14.05 -1.38 -2.26
C ASN A 16 12.69 -1.41 -1.53
N PHE A 17 12.05 -2.58 -1.52
CA PHE A 17 10.74 -2.73 -0.92
C PHE A 17 10.79 -2.46 0.58
N ASP A 18 10.10 -1.40 1.02
CA ASP A 18 9.89 -1.09 2.44
C ASP A 18 8.38 -1.12 2.73
N VAL A 19 7.97 -2.14 3.48
CA VAL A 19 6.58 -2.36 3.89
C VAL A 19 6.00 -1.13 4.60
N LYS A 20 6.79 -0.47 5.46
CA LYS A 20 6.31 0.71 6.18
C LYS A 20 6.04 1.86 5.22
N LYS A 21 6.97 2.10 4.29
CA LYS A 21 6.82 3.14 3.26
C LYS A 21 5.60 2.87 2.39
N VAL A 22 5.44 1.64 1.91
CA VAL A 22 4.29 1.20 1.10
C VAL A 22 2.97 1.48 1.81
N ILE A 23 2.83 1.08 3.08
CA ILE A 23 1.60 1.32 3.85
C ILE A 23 1.40 2.82 4.14
N ALA A 24 2.47 3.57 4.40
CA ALA A 24 2.40 5.01 4.61
C ALA A 24 1.91 5.74 3.35
N ASP A 25 2.42 5.38 2.17
CA ASP A 25 2.03 5.95 0.88
C ASP A 25 0.56 5.61 0.57
N MET A 26 0.11 4.38 0.90
CA MET A 26 -1.30 4.01 0.81
C MET A 26 -2.18 4.90 1.70
N LEU A 27 -1.82 5.05 2.97
CA LEU A 27 -2.55 5.89 3.91
C LEU A 27 -2.59 7.35 3.49
N GLU A 28 -1.48 7.88 2.98
CA GLU A 28 -1.39 9.23 2.44
C GLU A 28 -2.34 9.43 1.26
N TYR A 29 -2.43 8.46 0.35
CA TYR A 29 -3.38 8.52 -0.77
C TYR A 29 -4.85 8.50 -0.29
N LEU A 30 -5.18 7.70 0.73
CA LEU A 30 -6.56 7.58 1.25
C LEU A 30 -6.98 8.81 2.07
N LYS A 31 -6.08 9.32 2.92
CA LYS A 31 -6.36 10.41 3.86
C LYS A 31 -5.98 11.78 3.31
N LYS A 32 -5.21 11.84 2.22
CA LYS A 32 -4.55 13.06 1.70
C LYS A 32 -3.62 13.72 2.73
N GLU A 33 -3.14 12.94 3.69
CA GLU A 33 -2.26 13.36 4.77
C GLU A 33 -1.29 12.23 5.09
N ARG A 34 -0.01 12.57 5.21
CA ARG A 34 1.03 11.58 5.50
C ARG A 34 0.94 11.12 6.96
N PRO A 35 0.79 9.81 7.22
CA PRO A 35 0.71 9.32 8.59
C PRO A 35 2.01 9.56 9.36
N CYS A 36 1.89 10.03 10.60
CA CYS A 36 3.02 10.20 11.54
C CYS A 36 3.30 8.90 12.34
N PHE A 37 2.92 7.74 11.80
CA PHE A 37 3.06 6.46 12.51
C PHE A 37 4.49 5.92 12.38
N GLU A 38 5.15 5.69 13.51
CA GLU A 38 6.53 5.17 13.52
C GLU A 38 6.61 3.63 13.45
N THR A 39 5.53 2.96 13.85
CA THR A 39 5.47 1.48 13.93
C THR A 39 4.64 0.89 12.81
N LEU A 40 5.06 -0.30 12.34
CA LEU A 40 4.35 -1.04 11.31
C LEU A 40 2.91 -1.42 11.76
N GLY A 41 2.73 -1.76 13.04
CA GLY A 41 1.41 -2.10 13.58
C GLY A 41 0.44 -0.93 13.56
N ALA A 42 0.90 0.29 13.88
CA ALA A 42 0.06 1.49 13.82
C ALA A 42 -0.32 1.82 12.36
N LEU A 43 0.63 1.71 11.43
CA LEU A 43 0.39 1.86 9.99
C LEU A 43 -0.65 0.84 9.48
N GLN A 44 -0.51 -0.44 9.83
CA GLN A 44 -1.45 -1.50 9.46
C GLN A 44 -2.85 -1.26 10.07
N GLY A 45 -2.92 -0.85 11.33
CA GLY A 45 -4.18 -0.54 12.01
C GLY A 45 -4.92 0.61 11.32
N GLY A 46 -4.22 1.71 11.04
CA GLY A 46 -4.79 2.85 10.33
C GLY A 46 -5.24 2.49 8.91
N LEU A 47 -4.45 1.71 8.16
CA LEU A 47 -4.84 1.28 6.82
C LEU A 47 -6.08 0.39 6.89
N LYS A 48 -6.11 -0.54 7.84
CA LYS A 48 -7.25 -1.44 8.07
C LYS A 48 -8.52 -0.65 8.32
N GLU A 49 -8.51 0.35 9.20
CA GLU A 49 -9.67 1.22 9.46
C GLU A 49 -10.17 1.90 8.19
N GLU A 50 -9.26 2.41 7.35
CA GLU A 50 -9.64 3.12 6.13
C GLU A 50 -10.24 2.24 5.04
N VAL A 51 -9.85 0.96 4.98
CA VAL A 51 -10.27 0.05 3.92
C VAL A 51 -11.37 -0.93 4.33
N MET A 52 -11.58 -1.17 5.62
CA MET A 52 -12.50 -2.21 6.13
C MET A 52 -13.96 -2.07 5.66
N SER A 53 -14.40 -0.86 5.33
CA SER A 53 -15.77 -0.57 4.88
C SER A 53 -15.87 -0.16 3.40
N LYS A 54 -14.76 -0.22 2.65
CA LYS A 54 -14.68 0.29 1.28
C LYS A 54 -14.34 -0.83 0.31
N GLN A 55 -15.00 -0.85 -0.84
CA GLN A 55 -14.52 -1.59 -2.00
C GLN A 55 -13.42 -0.77 -2.67
N PHE A 56 -12.20 -1.30 -2.68
CA PHE A 56 -11.05 -0.68 -3.34
C PHE A 56 -10.38 -1.66 -4.30
N LEU A 57 -9.77 -1.11 -5.34
CA LEU A 57 -8.87 -1.84 -6.23
C LEU A 57 -7.44 -1.47 -5.85
N LEU A 58 -6.62 -2.47 -5.54
CA LEU A 58 -5.19 -2.30 -5.28
C LEU A 58 -4.39 -2.89 -6.43
N MET A 59 -3.55 -2.08 -7.05
CA MET A 59 -2.59 -2.49 -8.08
C MET A 59 -1.19 -2.30 -7.53
N LEU A 60 -0.42 -3.39 -7.50
CA LEU A 60 0.99 -3.42 -7.09
C LEU A 60 1.82 -3.59 -8.36
N ASP A 61 2.62 -2.58 -8.69
CA ASP A 61 3.51 -2.59 -9.85
C ASP A 61 4.94 -2.92 -9.42
N ASP A 62 5.69 -3.65 -10.26
CA ASP A 62 7.09 -4.06 -10.03
C ASP A 62 7.39 -5.06 -8.89
N ILE A 63 6.52 -6.05 -8.64
CA ILE A 63 6.89 -7.19 -7.79
C ILE A 63 7.82 -8.13 -8.57
N TRP A 64 9.12 -8.03 -8.33
CA TRP A 64 10.12 -8.96 -8.85
C TRP A 64 10.58 -9.88 -7.71
N GLU A 65 10.53 -11.20 -7.90
CA GLU A 65 11.33 -12.10 -7.05
C GLU A 65 12.80 -11.79 -7.33
N GLU A 66 13.59 -11.58 -6.27
CA GLU A 66 15.04 -11.67 -6.43
C GLU A 66 15.33 -13.11 -6.80
N GLU A 67 15.70 -13.37 -8.06
CA GLU A 67 16.46 -14.57 -8.36
C GLU A 67 17.73 -14.43 -7.52
N ASP A 68 17.83 -15.25 -6.46
CA ASP A 68 19.06 -15.50 -5.74
C ASP A 68 20.07 -16.02 -6.78
N GLU A 69 20.80 -15.11 -7.45
CA GLU A 69 22.02 -15.46 -8.15
C GLU A 69 23.04 -15.82 -7.06
N GLU A 70 22.97 -17.05 -6.55
CA GLU A 70 24.10 -17.71 -5.90
C GLU A 70 25.30 -17.63 -6.86
N LYS A 71 26.26 -16.77 -6.53
CA LYS A 71 27.64 -16.81 -7.03
C LYS A 71 28.62 -16.56 -5.91
#